data_AF-A0A847Y6M4-F1
#
_entry.id   AF-A0A847Y6M4-F1
#
_cell.length_a   1.000
_cell.length_b   1.000
_cell.length_c   1.000
_cell.angle_alpha   90.00
_cell.angle_beta   90.00
_cell.angle_gamma   90.00
#
_symmetry.space_group_name_H-M   'P 1'
#
loop_
_entity.id
_entity.type
_entity.pdbx_description
1 polymer ?
#
loop_
_entity_poly.entity_id
_entity_poly.type
_entity_poly.pdbx_seq_one_letter_code
_entity_poly.pdbx_strand_id
1 'polypeptide(L)'
;MKIRVQNNHGHAVPLFTPTSWRHYSYLFISIFLAKVRRYTTLTQHLPLEIQHPKQFPKSYDKGYRLIKFGEFLSRLFKVNLCWENAPLLNYGTWDLKYGQIDWDKIPGNINLCIDTGHLMLGSKDKQEARRRVTNIVLKRFPERVKHLHIHENDLKVDRHWQPNKRKLHERILNKSLIEKIIKGRTYIYERS
;
A
#
# COMPACT_ATOMS: atom_id res chain seq x y z
N MET A 1 -12.60 -17.27 -2.51
CA MET A 1 -11.59 -16.20 -2.39
C MET A 1 -12.30 -14.87 -2.17
N LYS A 2 -11.95 -14.10 -1.14
CA LYS A 2 -12.66 -12.86 -0.74
C LYS A 2 -11.82 -11.65 -1.11
N ILE A 3 -12.41 -10.62 -1.71
CA ILE A 3 -11.82 -9.27 -1.79
C ILE A 3 -12.37 -8.49 -0.60
N ARG A 4 -11.52 -7.78 0.15
CA ARG A 4 -11.98 -6.83 1.17
C ARG A 4 -12.43 -5.56 0.46
N VAL A 5 -13.56 -4.98 0.86
CA VAL A 5 -14.12 -3.82 0.17
C VAL A 5 -14.45 -2.74 1.19
N GLN A 6 -14.03 -1.52 0.91
CA GLN A 6 -14.40 -0.35 1.68
C GLN A 6 -14.71 0.81 0.73
N ASN A 7 -15.89 1.42 0.85
CA ASN A 7 -16.32 2.55 0.01
C ASN A 7 -16.14 2.29 -1.50
N ASN A 8 -16.43 1.07 -1.98
CA ASN A 8 -16.23 0.62 -3.36
C ASN A 8 -14.76 0.49 -3.83
N HIS A 9 -13.80 0.58 -2.92
CA HIS A 9 -12.39 0.27 -3.16
C HIS A 9 -12.12 -1.17 -2.72
N GLY A 10 -11.67 -2.01 -3.66
CA GLY A 10 -11.35 -3.40 -3.40
C GLY A 10 -9.89 -3.57 -2.99
N HIS A 11 -9.61 -4.45 -2.04
CA HIS A 11 -8.27 -4.85 -1.63
C HIS A 11 -8.14 -6.37 -1.77
N ALA A 12 -7.24 -6.79 -2.68
CA ALA A 12 -6.92 -8.19 -2.91
C ALA A 12 -6.28 -8.81 -1.66
N VAL A 13 -6.61 -10.06 -1.35
CA VAL A 13 -6.07 -10.73 -0.16
C VAL A 13 -4.58 -11.01 -0.34
N PRO A 14 -3.71 -10.51 0.55
CA PRO A 14 -2.28 -10.77 0.49
C PRO A 14 -1.94 -12.19 0.95
N LEU A 15 -0.90 -12.76 0.35
CA LEU A 15 -0.37 -14.09 0.75
C LEU A 15 0.84 -14.02 1.68
N PHE A 16 1.35 -12.82 1.99
CA PHE A 16 2.49 -12.56 2.88
C PHE A 16 3.67 -13.56 2.73
N THR A 17 3.90 -14.00 1.49
CA THR A 17 4.92 -14.98 1.12
C THR A 17 5.61 -14.51 -0.16
N PRO A 18 6.83 -14.97 -0.46
CA PRO A 18 7.49 -14.67 -1.73
C PRO A 18 6.63 -15.09 -2.93
N THR A 19 6.77 -14.38 -4.06
CA THR A 19 5.96 -14.64 -5.25
C THR A 19 6.03 -16.10 -5.71
N SER A 20 4.85 -16.66 -5.95
CA SER A 20 4.61 -18.03 -6.43
C SER A 20 3.43 -18.05 -7.40
N TRP A 21 3.17 -19.19 -8.05
CA TRP A 21 2.06 -19.33 -9.00
C TRP A 21 0.69 -18.93 -8.41
N ARG A 22 0.47 -19.17 -7.10
CA ARG A 22 -0.77 -18.81 -6.40
C ARG A 22 -1.05 -17.30 -6.47
N HIS A 23 0.01 -16.48 -6.46
CA HIS A 23 -0.12 -15.02 -6.56
C HIS A 23 -0.72 -14.62 -7.92
N TYR A 24 -0.32 -15.27 -9.01
CA TYR A 24 -0.85 -15.01 -10.34
C TYR A 24 -2.33 -15.37 -10.42
N SER A 25 -2.71 -16.56 -9.93
CA SER A 25 -4.11 -17.00 -9.89
C SER A 25 -4.97 -16.04 -9.07
N TYR A 26 -4.52 -15.63 -7.89
CA TYR A 26 -5.28 -14.70 -7.05
C TYR A 26 -5.35 -13.29 -7.62
N LEU A 27 -4.28 -12.80 -8.25
CA LEU A 27 -4.30 -11.50 -8.91
C LEU A 27 -5.28 -11.50 -10.08
N PHE A 28 -5.28 -12.55 -10.90
CA PHE A 28 -6.25 -12.71 -11.99
C PHE A 28 -7.69 -12.69 -11.49
N ILE A 29 -8.02 -13.55 -10.50
CA ILE A 29 -9.37 -13.61 -9.93
C ILE A 29 -9.75 -12.25 -9.31
N SER A 30 -8.81 -11.57 -8.65
CA SER A 30 -9.07 -10.28 -8.02
C SER A 30 -9.40 -9.19 -9.04
N ILE A 31 -8.64 -9.12 -10.14
CA ILE A 31 -8.88 -8.18 -11.23
C ILE A 31 -10.21 -8.48 -11.93
N PHE A 32 -10.49 -9.76 -12.21
CA PHE A 32 -11.76 -10.16 -12.81
C PHE A 32 -12.95 -9.78 -11.93
N LEU A 33 -12.89 -10.07 -10.63
CA LEU A 33 -13.94 -9.69 -9.68
C LEU A 33 -14.09 -8.16 -9.56
N ALA A 34 -12.98 -7.41 -9.56
CA ALA A 34 -13.02 -5.95 -9.54
C ALA A 34 -13.71 -5.38 -10.79
N LYS A 35 -13.49 -6.01 -11.95
CA LYS A 35 -14.20 -5.67 -13.19
C LYS A 35 -15.69 -5.95 -13.10
N VAL A 36 -16.08 -7.18 -12.74
CA VAL A 36 -17.49 -7.59 -12.67
C VAL A 36 -18.26 -6.73 -11.67
N ARG A 37 -17.64 -6.42 -10.53
CA ARG A 37 -18.26 -5.62 -9.45
C ARG A 37 -18.05 -4.12 -9.60
N ARG A 38 -17.35 -3.67 -10.64
CA ARG A 38 -17.10 -2.25 -10.96
C ARG A 38 -16.50 -1.47 -9.78
N TYR A 39 -15.50 -2.04 -9.12
CA TYR A 39 -14.78 -1.33 -8.06
C TYR A 39 -14.04 -0.11 -8.62
N THR A 40 -14.04 0.98 -7.86
CA THR A 40 -13.38 2.24 -8.24
C THR A 40 -11.87 2.06 -8.35
N THR A 41 -11.29 1.30 -7.42
CA THR A 41 -9.89 0.86 -7.45
C THR A 41 -9.79 -0.58 -6.97
N LEU A 42 -8.75 -1.27 -7.42
CA LEU A 42 -8.27 -2.51 -6.83
C LEU A 42 -6.86 -2.27 -6.28
N THR A 43 -6.68 -2.47 -4.99
CA THR A 43 -5.38 -2.41 -4.33
C THR A 43 -4.80 -3.83 -4.19
N GLN A 44 -3.49 -3.96 -4.41
CA GLN A 44 -2.73 -5.19 -4.22
C GLN A 44 -1.39 -4.84 -3.56
N HIS A 45 -1.01 -5.55 -2.50
CA HIS A 45 0.31 -5.38 -1.89
C HIS A 45 1.43 -5.62 -2.92
N LEU A 46 2.45 -4.76 -2.89
CA LEU A 46 3.70 -4.97 -3.62
C LEU A 46 4.31 -6.34 -3.23
N PRO A 47 4.94 -7.06 -4.19
CA PRO A 47 5.67 -8.29 -3.87
C PRO A 47 6.77 -8.02 -2.84
N LEU A 48 6.97 -8.96 -1.90
CA LEU A 48 7.93 -8.79 -0.81
C LEU A 48 9.36 -8.58 -1.32
N GLU A 49 9.73 -9.28 -2.38
CA GLU A 49 11.04 -9.16 -3.04
C GLU A 49 11.28 -7.81 -3.73
N ILE A 50 10.23 -7.07 -4.07
CA ILE A 50 10.33 -5.72 -4.62
C ILE A 50 10.48 -4.71 -3.49
N GLN A 51 9.79 -4.95 -2.37
CA GLN A 51 9.85 -4.09 -1.18
C GLN A 51 11.13 -4.29 -0.35
N HIS A 52 11.64 -5.51 -0.30
CA HIS A 52 12.78 -5.95 0.53
C HIS A 52 13.82 -6.72 -0.30
N PRO A 53 14.40 -6.10 -1.34
CA PRO A 53 15.27 -6.77 -2.32
C PRO A 53 16.49 -7.45 -1.68
N LYS A 54 17.06 -6.87 -0.62
CA LYS A 54 18.21 -7.42 0.10
C LYS A 54 17.88 -8.74 0.82
N GLN A 55 16.63 -8.91 1.25
CA GLN A 55 16.17 -10.12 1.94
C GLN A 55 15.75 -11.23 0.96
N PHE A 56 15.40 -10.85 -0.27
CA PHE A 56 14.91 -11.76 -1.31
C PHE A 56 15.64 -11.58 -2.66
N PRO A 57 16.99 -11.59 -2.69
CA PRO A 57 17.76 -11.16 -3.85
C PRO A 57 17.54 -12.06 -5.08
N LYS A 58 17.27 -13.36 -4.87
CA LYS A 58 17.07 -14.34 -5.94
C LYS A 58 15.66 -14.34 -6.54
N SER A 59 14.73 -13.58 -5.97
CA SER A 59 13.33 -13.58 -6.40
C SER A 59 12.82 -12.24 -6.89
N TYR A 60 13.66 -11.19 -6.94
CA TYR A 60 13.28 -9.88 -7.46
C TYR A 60 12.54 -9.97 -8.80
N ASP A 61 13.09 -10.74 -9.75
CA ASP A 61 12.49 -10.94 -11.07
C ASP A 61 11.11 -11.61 -11.02
N LYS A 62 10.85 -12.48 -10.03
CA LYS A 62 9.53 -13.12 -9.86
C LYS A 62 8.47 -12.08 -9.49
N GLY A 63 8.79 -11.21 -8.53
CA GLY A 63 7.91 -10.10 -8.14
C GLY A 63 7.71 -9.11 -9.27
N TYR A 64 8.77 -8.79 -10.00
CA TYR A 64 8.68 -7.88 -11.14
C TYR A 64 7.80 -8.44 -12.27
N ARG A 65 7.88 -9.74 -12.56
CA ARG A 65 6.99 -10.43 -13.51
C ARG A 65 5.54 -10.45 -13.04
N LEU A 66 5.29 -10.62 -11.74
CA LEU A 66 3.93 -10.55 -11.18
C LEU A 66 3.34 -9.14 -11.35
N ILE A 67 4.15 -8.10 -11.13
CA ILE A 67 3.72 -6.72 -11.40
C ILE A 67 3.35 -6.54 -12.86
N LYS A 68 4.23 -6.94 -13.79
CA LYS A 68 3.95 -6.86 -15.24
C LYS A 68 2.67 -7.60 -15.63
N PHE A 69 2.44 -8.78 -15.06
CA PHE A 69 1.22 -9.55 -15.28
C PHE A 69 -0.03 -8.81 -14.77
N GLY A 70 0.00 -8.29 -13.55
CA GLY A 70 -1.08 -7.47 -12.99
C GLY A 70 -1.39 -6.25 -13.84
N GLU A 71 -0.36 -5.52 -14.27
CA GLU A 71 -0.48 -4.34 -15.14
C GLU A 71 -1.03 -4.68 -16.53
N PHE A 72 -0.68 -5.85 -17.07
CA PHE A 72 -1.26 -6.33 -18.32
C PHE A 72 -2.77 -6.61 -18.15
N LEU A 73 -3.14 -7.34 -17.11
CA LEU A 73 -4.53 -7.67 -16.83
C LEU A 73 -5.36 -6.42 -16.49
N SER A 74 -4.80 -5.47 -15.73
CA SER A 74 -5.50 -4.23 -15.37
C SER A 74 -5.88 -3.42 -16.60
N ARG A 75 -4.96 -3.31 -17.59
CA ARG A 75 -5.24 -2.70 -18.89
C ARG A 75 -6.28 -3.49 -19.69
N LEU A 76 -6.13 -4.82 -19.76
CA LEU A 76 -7.05 -5.69 -20.50
C LEU A 76 -8.49 -5.58 -19.98
N PHE A 77 -8.67 -5.61 -18.66
CA PHE A 77 -10.00 -5.53 -18.03
C PHE A 77 -10.47 -4.10 -17.75
N LYS A 78 -9.63 -3.09 -17.99
CA LYS A 78 -9.87 -1.68 -17.63
C LYS A 78 -10.18 -1.49 -16.14
N VAL A 79 -9.33 -2.05 -15.28
CA VAL A 79 -9.41 -1.94 -13.82
C VAL A 79 -8.32 -0.99 -13.34
N ASN A 80 -8.66 -0.05 -12.44
CA ASN A 80 -7.68 0.82 -11.81
C ASN A 80 -6.92 0.08 -10.71
N LEU A 81 -5.86 -0.64 -11.09
CA LEU A 81 -4.97 -1.35 -10.18
C LEU A 81 -3.97 -0.37 -9.54
N CYS A 82 -3.81 -0.47 -8.22
CA CYS A 82 -2.83 0.31 -7.45
C CYS A 82 -2.01 -0.64 -6.57
N TRP A 83 -0.68 -0.52 -6.62
CA TRP A 83 0.23 -1.33 -5.82
C TRP A 83 0.54 -0.68 -4.48
N GLU A 84 0.28 -1.38 -3.39
CA GLU A 84 0.38 -0.85 -2.03
C GLU A 84 1.73 -1.14 -1.37
N ASN A 85 2.27 -0.16 -0.65
CA ASN A 85 3.35 -0.42 0.29
C ASN A 85 2.81 -1.22 1.48
N ALA A 86 3.35 -2.41 1.68
CA ALA A 86 2.99 -3.31 2.76
C ALA A 86 4.29 -3.96 3.27
N PRO A 87 5.10 -3.22 4.07
CA PRO A 87 6.32 -3.77 4.63
C PRO A 87 5.99 -5.03 5.43
N LEU A 88 6.93 -5.99 5.46
CA LEU A 88 6.69 -7.21 6.22
C LEU A 88 6.75 -6.91 7.72
N LEU A 89 5.73 -7.36 8.44
CA LEU A 89 5.61 -7.19 9.88
C LEU A 89 5.90 -8.51 10.61
N ASN A 90 6.37 -8.44 11.85
CA ASN A 90 6.48 -9.61 12.72
C ASN A 90 5.08 -10.05 13.17
N TYR A 91 4.87 -11.37 13.18
CA TYR A 91 3.61 -11.93 13.66
C TYR A 91 3.48 -11.70 15.18
N GLY A 92 2.31 -11.24 15.62
CA GLY A 92 2.01 -10.98 17.04
C GLY A 92 2.34 -9.55 17.48
N THR A 93 3.56 -9.07 17.23
CA THR A 93 3.98 -7.71 17.61
C THR A 93 3.59 -6.63 16.59
N TRP A 94 3.43 -7.02 15.32
CA TRP A 94 3.07 -6.13 14.20
C TRP A 94 4.02 -4.94 14.01
N ASP A 95 5.27 -5.08 14.43
CA ASP A 95 6.38 -4.17 14.15
C ASP A 95 7.15 -4.60 12.89
N LEU A 96 8.03 -3.73 12.39
CA LEU A 96 8.76 -3.96 11.14
C LEU A 96 9.73 -5.15 11.27
N LYS A 97 9.57 -6.15 10.38
CA LYS A 97 10.45 -7.32 10.35
C LYS A 97 11.78 -7.05 9.64
N TYR A 98 11.76 -6.31 8.53
CA TYR A 98 12.94 -6.02 7.71
C TYR A 98 13.21 -4.53 7.53
N GLY A 99 12.62 -3.71 8.40
CA GLY A 99 12.64 -2.26 8.26
C GLY A 99 11.67 -1.75 7.19
N GLN A 100 11.89 -0.52 6.75
CA GLN A 100 11.10 0.14 5.72
C GLN A 100 11.42 -0.39 4.33
N ILE A 101 10.48 -0.19 3.40
CA ILE A 101 10.63 -0.68 2.02
C ILE A 101 11.71 0.11 1.27
N ASP A 102 12.37 -0.56 0.32
CA ASP A 102 13.31 0.06 -0.61
C ASP A 102 12.56 0.73 -1.78
N TRP A 103 12.34 2.04 -1.66
CA TRP A 103 11.63 2.83 -2.67
C TRP A 103 12.39 2.94 -4.00
N ASP A 104 13.71 2.70 -4.02
CA ASP A 104 14.54 2.81 -5.22
C ASP A 104 14.33 1.60 -6.15
N LYS A 105 13.78 0.50 -5.64
CA LYS A 105 13.51 -0.71 -6.41
C LYS A 105 12.08 -0.84 -6.91
N ILE A 106 11.19 0.10 -6.59
CA ILE A 106 9.81 0.07 -7.07
C ILE A 106 9.79 0.48 -8.55
N PRO A 107 9.21 -0.32 -9.46
CA PRO A 107 9.12 0.01 -10.89
C PRO A 107 8.51 1.39 -11.14
N GLY A 108 9.08 2.16 -12.07
CA GLY A 108 8.70 3.57 -12.31
C GLY A 108 7.32 3.77 -12.95
N ASN A 109 6.75 2.75 -13.58
CA ASN A 109 5.60 2.85 -14.48
C ASN A 109 4.32 2.18 -13.94
N ILE A 110 4.16 2.15 -12.61
CA ILE A 110 2.99 1.59 -11.94
C ILE A 110 2.29 2.63 -11.07
N ASN A 111 0.97 2.51 -10.96
CA ASN A 111 0.17 3.26 -10.02
C ASN A 111 0.36 2.70 -8.60
N LEU A 112 0.46 3.61 -7.63
CA LEU A 112 0.67 3.27 -6.23
C LEU A 112 -0.58 3.57 -5.40
N CYS A 113 -0.88 2.64 -4.50
CA CYS A 113 -1.63 2.93 -3.28
C CYS A 113 -0.61 3.22 -2.19
N ILE A 114 -0.77 4.31 -1.44
CA ILE A 114 0.07 4.55 -0.28
C ILE A 114 -0.73 4.36 1.00
N ASP A 115 -0.30 3.40 1.80
CA ASP A 115 -0.73 3.23 3.17
C ASP A 115 0.10 4.11 4.09
N THR A 116 -0.55 5.07 4.73
CA THR A 116 0.14 6.05 5.58
C THR A 116 0.63 5.46 6.89
N GLY A 117 -0.05 4.46 7.45
CA GLY A 117 0.36 3.79 8.68
C GLY A 117 1.66 3.01 8.47
N HIS A 118 1.75 2.28 7.38
CA HIS A 118 2.96 1.56 7.00
C HIS A 118 4.18 2.50 6.82
N LEU A 119 4.00 3.70 6.25
CA LEU A 119 5.10 4.66 6.10
C LEU A 119 5.65 5.19 7.43
N MET A 120 4.77 5.35 8.43
CA MET A 120 5.16 5.93 9.71
C MET A 120 5.76 4.93 10.69
N LEU A 121 5.60 3.62 10.46
CA LEU A 121 6.22 2.58 11.29
C LEU A 121 7.74 2.76 11.35
N GLY A 122 8.30 2.58 12.54
CA GLY A 122 9.73 2.77 12.82
C GLY A 122 10.21 4.21 12.64
N SER A 123 9.32 5.22 12.66
CA SER A 123 9.75 6.62 12.77
C SER A 123 10.17 6.91 14.20
N LYS A 124 11.20 7.75 14.39
CA LYS A 124 11.67 8.18 15.70
C LYS A 124 10.62 9.00 16.44
N ASP A 125 9.89 9.84 15.70
CA ASP A 125 8.87 10.73 16.23
C ASP A 125 7.79 11.07 15.19
N LYS A 126 6.80 11.87 15.62
CA LYS A 126 5.68 12.32 14.78
C LYS A 126 6.13 13.22 13.63
N GLN A 127 7.22 13.99 13.79
CA GLN A 127 7.72 14.88 12.73
C GLN A 127 8.38 14.06 11.61
N GLU A 128 9.17 13.05 11.97
CA GLU A 128 9.74 12.12 11.01
C GLU A 128 8.63 11.37 10.25
N ALA A 129 7.61 10.87 10.93
CA ALA A 129 6.47 10.21 10.31
C ALA A 129 5.78 11.11 9.28
N ARG A 130 5.48 12.37 9.64
CA ARG A 130 4.92 13.38 8.71
C ARG A 130 5.82 13.62 7.51
N ARG A 131 7.14 13.70 7.74
CA ARG A 131 8.14 13.90 6.70
C ARG A 131 8.18 12.71 5.74
N ARG A 132 8.11 11.47 6.22
CA ARG A 132 8.06 10.27 5.38
C ARG A 132 6.83 10.28 4.47
N VAL A 133 5.64 10.52 5.03
CA VAL A 133 4.39 10.64 4.26
C VAL A 133 4.48 11.75 3.23
N THR A 134 4.94 12.94 3.63
CA THR A 134 5.13 14.08 2.72
C THR A 134 6.11 13.76 1.60
N ASN A 135 7.27 13.20 1.92
CA ASN A 135 8.31 12.93 0.94
C ASN A 135 7.86 11.89 -0.08
N ILE A 136 7.18 10.82 0.34
CA ILE A 136 6.71 9.77 -0.57
C ILE A 136 5.54 10.28 -1.42
N VAL A 137 4.49 10.82 -0.80
CA VAL A 137 3.24 11.14 -1.50
C VAL A 137 3.33 12.44 -2.30
N LEU A 138 3.99 13.46 -1.76
CA LEU A 138 3.96 14.82 -2.36
C LEU A 138 5.21 15.16 -3.17
N LYS A 139 6.36 14.49 -2.93
CA LYS A 139 7.63 14.85 -3.58
C LYS A 139 8.15 13.77 -4.53
N ARG A 140 8.27 12.53 -4.04
CA ARG A 140 8.93 11.45 -4.78
C ARG A 140 8.02 10.82 -5.83
N PHE A 141 6.74 10.61 -5.50
CA PHE A 141 5.79 9.93 -6.39
C PHE A 141 4.47 10.70 -6.60
N PRO A 142 4.49 12.05 -6.76
CA PRO A 142 3.26 12.86 -6.75
C PRO A 142 2.24 12.42 -7.79
N GLU A 143 2.69 12.02 -8.97
CA GLU A 143 1.82 11.61 -10.07
C GLU A 143 1.47 10.12 -10.03
N ARG A 144 2.28 9.29 -9.37
CA ARG A 144 2.10 7.83 -9.33
C ARG A 144 1.17 7.38 -8.22
N VAL A 145 1.09 8.12 -7.12
CA VAL A 145 0.15 7.80 -6.04
C VAL A 145 -1.26 8.19 -6.48
N LYS A 146 -2.10 7.17 -6.76
CA LYS A 146 -3.48 7.34 -7.23
C LYS A 146 -4.52 7.02 -6.16
N HIS A 147 -4.14 6.22 -5.17
CA HIS A 147 -4.98 5.82 -4.04
C HIS A 147 -4.23 5.97 -2.71
N LEU A 148 -4.97 6.22 -1.63
CA LEU A 148 -4.42 6.33 -0.27
C LEU A 148 -5.25 5.51 0.72
N HIS A 149 -4.57 4.72 1.53
CA HIS A 149 -5.12 4.15 2.75
C HIS A 149 -4.66 5.03 3.92
N ILE A 150 -5.62 5.73 4.54
CA ILE A 150 -5.33 6.76 5.55
C ILE A 150 -5.60 6.21 6.94
N HIS A 151 -4.53 5.95 7.67
CA HIS A 151 -4.55 5.73 9.10
C HIS A 151 -3.22 6.07 9.77
N GLU A 152 -3.22 6.00 11.09
CA GLU A 152 -2.08 6.22 11.98
C GLU A 152 -1.78 4.99 12.81
N ASN A 153 -0.66 5.06 13.52
CA ASN A 153 -0.27 4.14 14.57
C ASN A 153 0.53 4.85 15.68
N ASP A 154 1.11 4.08 16.59
CA ASP A 154 2.02 4.53 17.65
C ASP A 154 3.49 4.57 17.20
N LEU A 155 3.75 4.51 15.89
CA LEU A 155 5.06 4.39 15.24
C LEU A 155 5.76 3.04 15.45
N LYS A 156 5.18 2.12 16.20
CA LYS A 156 5.78 0.80 16.51
C LYS A 156 4.96 -0.35 15.97
N VAL A 157 3.64 -0.30 16.16
CA VAL A 157 2.69 -1.38 15.92
C VAL A 157 1.63 -0.89 14.96
N ASP A 158 1.24 -1.71 13.98
CA ASP A 158 0.28 -1.29 12.97
C ASP A 158 -1.20 -1.25 13.43
N ARG A 159 -1.57 -0.22 14.21
CA ARG A 159 -2.84 -0.13 14.95
C ARG A 159 -4.05 0.38 14.16
N HIS A 160 -3.90 0.82 12.90
CA HIS A 160 -5.01 1.31 12.06
C HIS A 160 -5.88 2.42 12.68
N TRP A 161 -5.28 3.38 13.39
CA TRP A 161 -6.03 4.46 14.03
C TRP A 161 -6.48 5.53 13.03
N GLN A 162 -7.77 5.86 13.03
CA GLN A 162 -8.29 6.91 12.15
C GLN A 162 -7.90 8.30 12.65
N PRO A 163 -7.20 9.14 11.86
CA PRO A 163 -6.71 10.44 12.31
C PRO A 163 -7.84 11.36 12.79
N ASN A 164 -8.98 11.33 12.11
CA ASN A 164 -10.15 12.17 12.41
C ASN A 164 -10.84 11.83 13.74
N LYS A 165 -10.62 10.63 14.31
CA LYS A 165 -11.19 10.20 15.58
C LYS A 165 -10.26 10.42 16.79
N ARG A 166 -9.00 10.80 16.56
CA ARG A 166 -8.02 11.02 17.64
C ARG A 166 -8.04 12.46 18.17
N LYS A 167 -7.59 12.66 19.41
CA LYS A 167 -7.36 14.00 19.96
C LYS A 167 -6.27 14.72 19.17
N LEU A 168 -6.39 16.04 19.03
CA LEU A 168 -5.52 16.83 18.14
C LEU A 168 -4.02 16.65 18.43
N HIS A 169 -3.63 16.64 19.71
CA HIS A 169 -2.23 16.47 20.13
C HIS A 169 -1.68 15.05 19.90
N GLU A 170 -2.56 14.07 19.74
CA GLU A 170 -2.19 12.68 19.47
C GLU A 170 -1.95 12.42 17.97
N ARG A 171 -2.56 13.24 17.10
CA ARG A 171 -2.53 13.06 15.63
C ARG A 171 -1.13 13.22 15.05
N ILE A 172 -0.76 12.26 14.21
CA ILE A 172 0.42 12.35 13.35
C ILE A 172 0.05 13.08 12.06
N LEU A 173 -1.05 12.71 11.42
CA LEU A 173 -1.60 13.34 10.23
C LEU A 173 -2.59 14.42 10.64
N ASN A 174 -2.16 15.68 10.55
CA ASN A 174 -3.06 16.81 10.76
C ASN A 174 -3.98 17.04 9.54
N LYS A 175 -5.06 17.81 9.73
CA LYS A 175 -6.05 18.08 8.69
C LYS A 175 -5.43 18.68 7.42
N SER A 176 -4.53 19.66 7.56
CA SER A 176 -3.84 20.29 6.43
C SER A 176 -2.98 19.33 5.61
N LEU A 177 -2.26 18.41 6.27
CA LEU A 177 -1.48 17.39 5.58
C LEU A 177 -2.40 16.41 4.84
N ILE A 178 -3.48 15.96 5.49
CA ILE A 178 -4.48 15.07 4.87
C ILE A 178 -5.05 15.73 3.61
N GLU A 179 -5.51 16.97 3.69
CA GLU A 179 -6.03 17.73 2.54
C GLU A 179 -5.03 17.81 1.38
N LYS A 180 -3.73 18.02 1.68
CA LYS A 180 -2.68 18.05 0.67
C LYS A 180 -2.47 16.69 0.00
N ILE A 181 -2.40 15.60 0.79
CA ILE A 181 -2.13 14.27 0.23
C ILE A 181 -3.32 13.72 -0.54
N ILE A 182 -4.57 13.99 -0.14
CA ILE A 182 -5.76 13.47 -0.85
C ILE A 182 -6.10 14.24 -2.13
N LYS A 183 -5.59 15.47 -2.30
CA LYS A 183 -5.95 16.31 -3.46
C LYS A 183 -5.68 15.59 -4.78
N GLY A 184 -6.73 15.38 -5.57
CA GLY A 184 -6.66 14.72 -6.87
C GLY A 184 -6.47 13.20 -6.81
N ARG A 185 -6.69 12.57 -5.65
CA ARG A 185 -6.51 11.12 -5.43
C ARG A 185 -7.76 10.52 -4.83
N THR A 186 -7.95 9.23 -5.05
CA THR A 186 -8.95 8.45 -4.30
C THR A 186 -8.36 8.05 -2.95
N TYR A 187 -9.20 7.83 -1.94
CA TYR A 187 -8.71 7.43 -0.62
C TYR A 187 -9.78 6.73 0.22
N ILE A 188 -9.33 5.98 1.22
CA ILE A 188 -10.16 5.46 2.30
C ILE A 188 -9.51 5.77 3.65
N TYR A 189 -10.33 5.91 4.70
CA TYR A 189 -9.84 5.87 6.07
C TYR A 189 -9.91 4.43 6.57
N GLU A 190 -8.78 3.75 6.68
CA GLU A 190 -8.73 2.34 7.08
C GLU A 190 -9.47 2.11 8.41
N ARG A 191 -10.11 0.95 8.53
CA ARG A 191 -10.90 0.57 9.71
C ARG A 191 -10.23 -0.64 10.34
N SER A 192 -10.02 -0.58 11.66
CA SER A 192 -9.64 -1.73 12.48
C SER A 192 -10.68 -2.85 12.41
#